data_AF-A0A972WB90-F1
#
_entry.id   AF-A0A972WB90-F1
#
_cell.length_a   1.000
_cell.length_b   1.000
_cell.length_c   1.000
_cell.angle_alpha   90.00
_cell.angle_beta   90.00
_cell.angle_gamma   90.00
#
_symmetry.space_group_name_H-M   'P 1'
#
loop_
_entity.id
_entity.type
_entity.pdbx_description
1 polymer ?
#
loop_
_entity_poly.entity_id
_entity_poly.type
_entity_poly.pdbx_seq_one_letter_code
_entity_poly.pdbx_strand_id
1 'polypeptide(L)'
;HPAVWGLALWAGVHALANGNQASLILFGLLGILGLLGPASLDAKRRGALGAEAFARMKADVARTAIPAALVQTGLWRIAGGFILYAALMAGHDWVIGVAPLGG
;
A
#
# COMPACT_ATOMS: atom_id res chain seq x y z
N HIS A 1 7.03 -3.42 -4.19
CA HIS A 1 6.54 -2.03 -4.02
C HIS A 1 5.56 -1.91 -2.86
N PRO A 2 6.02 -1.92 -1.58
CA PRO A 2 5.14 -1.98 -0.42
C PRO A 2 4.11 -0.84 -0.33
N ALA A 3 4.50 0.40 -0.66
CA ALA A 3 3.59 1.55 -0.63
C ALA A 3 2.41 1.43 -1.61
N VAL A 4 2.68 0.94 -2.83
CA VAL A 4 1.65 0.76 -3.86
C VAL A 4 0.71 -0.40 -3.52
N TRP A 5 1.24 -1.46 -2.89
CA TRP A 5 0.40 -2.52 -2.30
C TRP A 5 -0.50 -1.99 -1.17
N GLY A 6 0.03 -1.09 -0.33
CA GLY A 6 -0.77 -0.39 0.68
C GLY A 6 -1.95 0.37 0.07
N LEU A 7 -1.71 1.10 -1.03
CA LEU A 7 -2.77 1.79 -1.78
C LEU A 7 -3.81 0.80 -2.33
N ALA A 8 -3.39 -0.31 -2.92
CA ALA A 8 -4.29 -1.32 -3.48
C ALA A 8 -5.20 -1.95 -2.41
N LEU A 9 -4.63 -2.31 -1.25
CA LEU A 9 -5.37 -2.86 -0.11
C LEU A 9 -6.35 -1.83 0.47
N TRP A 10 -5.88 -0.59 0.66
CA TRP A 10 -6.70 0.51 1.15
C TRP A 10 -7.89 0.77 0.22
N ALA A 11 -7.65 0.83 -1.10
CA ALA A 11 -8.69 1.02 -2.09
C ALA A 11 -9.71 -0.13 -2.08
N GLY A 12 -9.23 -1.38 -1.98
CA GLY A 12 -10.10 -2.55 -1.86
C GLY A 12 -11.04 -2.48 -0.64
N VAL A 13 -10.51 -2.16 0.54
CA VAL A 13 -11.31 -2.00 1.76
C VAL A 13 -12.33 -0.85 1.62
N HIS A 14 -11.92 0.28 1.05
CA HIS A 14 -12.81 1.43 0.90
C HIS A 14 -13.91 1.22 -0.15
N ALA A 15 -13.62 0.49 -1.23
CA ALA A 15 -14.62 0.08 -2.20
C ALA A 15 -15.72 -0.76 -1.55
N LEU A 16 -15.34 -1.67 -0.64
CA LEU A 16 -16.30 -2.50 0.12
C LEU A 16 -17.08 -1.69 1.16
N ALA A 17 -16.44 -0.75 1.85
CA ALA A 17 -17.06 0.00 2.94
C ALA A 17 -18.07 1.07 2.49
N ASN A 18 -17.89 1.68 1.31
CA ASN A 18 -18.66 2.87 0.91
C ASN A 18 -19.91 2.58 0.06
N GLY A 19 -20.00 1.42 -0.60
CA GLY A 19 -21.21 0.89 -1.25
C GLY A 19 -21.84 1.69 -2.41
N ASN A 20 -21.40 2.92 -2.70
CA ASN A 20 -21.98 3.78 -3.72
C ASN A 20 -21.15 3.81 -5.02
N GLN A 21 -21.80 4.23 -6.12
CA GLN A 21 -21.19 4.20 -7.46
C GLN A 21 -19.94 5.09 -7.58
N ALA A 22 -19.94 6.28 -6.98
CA ALA A 22 -18.81 7.20 -7.07
C ALA A 22 -17.57 6.62 -6.37
N SER A 23 -17.75 6.04 -5.18
CA SER A 23 -16.70 5.36 -4.44
C SER A 23 -16.19 4.13 -5.19
N LEU A 24 -17.07 3.32 -5.79
CA LEU A 24 -16.65 2.16 -6.58
C LEU A 24 -15.78 2.55 -7.77
N ILE A 25 -16.13 3.64 -8.48
CA ILE A 25 -15.31 4.15 -9.59
C ILE A 25 -13.95 4.63 -9.07
N LEU A 26 -13.95 5.49 -8.04
CA LEU A 26 -12.70 6.06 -7.50
C LEU A 26 -11.76 4.96 -6.98
N PHE A 27 -12.24 4.15 -6.04
CA PHE A 27 -11.42 3.12 -5.43
C PHE A 27 -11.12 1.96 -6.38
N GLY A 28 -12.02 1.65 -7.32
CA GLY A 28 -11.77 0.70 -8.39
C GLY A 28 -10.59 1.13 -9.26
N LEU A 29 -10.59 2.37 -9.74
CA LEU A 29 -9.50 2.92 -10.55
C LEU A 29 -8.18 2.98 -9.76
N LEU A 30 -8.22 3.42 -8.50
CA LEU A 30 -7.03 3.44 -7.63
C LEU A 30 -6.52 2.03 -7.32
N GLY A 31 -7.41 1.06 -7.13
CA GLY A 31 -7.07 -0.35 -6.91
C GLY A 31 -6.40 -0.95 -8.15
N ILE A 32 -6.95 -0.73 -9.34
CA ILE A 32 -6.34 -1.14 -10.61
C ILE A 32 -4.96 -0.50 -10.77
N LEU A 33 -4.84 0.81 -10.51
CA LEU A 33 -3.55 1.50 -10.55
C LEU A 33 -2.56 0.92 -9.54
N GLY A 34 -3.01 0.57 -8.33
CA GLY A 34 -2.18 -0.07 -7.31
C GLY A 34 -1.68 -1.47 -7.71
N LEU A 35 -2.51 -2.25 -8.40
CA LEU A 35 -2.15 -3.59 -8.85
C LEU A 35 -1.24 -3.57 -10.08
N LEU A 36 -1.47 -2.65 -11.02
CA LEU A 36 -0.73 -2.58 -12.30
C LEU A 36 0.47 -1.62 -12.26
N GLY A 37 0.46 -0.63 -11.38
CA GLY A 37 1.52 0.37 -11.18
C GLY A 37 2.92 -0.20 -10.94
N PRO A 38 3.10 -1.31 -10.19
CA PRO A 38 4.39 -1.97 -10.01
C PRO A 38 5.15 -2.25 -11.31
N ALA A 39 4.46 -2.66 -12.38
CA ALA A 39 5.09 -2.96 -13.68
C ALA A 39 5.72 -1.70 -14.31
N SER A 40 5.00 -0.56 -14.26
CA SER A 40 5.53 0.72 -14.74
C SER A 40 6.72 1.19 -13.91
N LEU A 41 6.65 1.03 -12.59
CA LEU A 41 7.76 1.39 -11.68
C LEU A 41 9.00 0.54 -11.94
N ASP A 42 8.83 -0.76 -12.16
CA ASP A 42 9.93 -1.66 -12.50
C ASP A 42 10.56 -1.31 -13.85
N ALA A 43 9.75 -0.97 -14.86
CA ALA A 43 10.26 -0.52 -16.16
C ALA A 43 11.11 0.76 -16.02
N LYS A 44 10.62 1.77 -15.28
CA LYS A 44 11.37 3.01 -15.01
C LYS A 44 12.67 2.71 -14.26
N ARG A 45 12.62 1.84 -13.24
CA ARG A 45 13.78 1.48 -12.43
C ARG A 45 14.82 0.70 -13.23
N ARG A 46 14.38 -0.20 -14.11
CA ARG A 46 15.24 -0.93 -15.04
C ARG A 46 15.92 0.00 -16.03
N GLY A 47 15.20 1.00 -16.56
CA GLY A 47 15.77 2.04 -17.43
C GLY A 47 16.86 2.87 -16.73
N ALA A 48 16.66 3.21 -15.45
CA ALA A 48 17.60 4.02 -14.68
C ALA A 48 18.84 3.25 -14.19
N LEU A 49 18.69 1.98 -13.79
CA LEU A 49 19.77 1.17 -13.21
C LEU A 49 20.54 0.33 -14.25
N GLY A 50 19.96 0.13 -15.44
CA GLY A 50 20.41 -0.89 -16.38
C GLY A 50 19.90 -2.29 -16.01
N ALA A 51 19.84 -3.17 -17.01
CA ALA A 51 19.18 -4.47 -16.89
C ALA A 51 19.82 -5.39 -15.85
N GLU A 52 21.15 -5.42 -15.78
CA GLU A 52 21.90 -6.34 -14.93
C GLU A 52 21.83 -5.94 -13.44
N ALA A 53 22.03 -4.66 -13.13
CA ALA A 53 21.92 -4.15 -11.77
C ALA A 53 20.48 -4.27 -11.25
N PHE A 54 19.49 -4.01 -12.10
CA PHE A 54 18.08 -4.22 -11.76
C PHE A 54 17.77 -5.70 -11.47
N ALA A 55 18.29 -6.63 -12.27
CA ALA A 55 18.10 -8.07 -12.06
C ALA A 55 18.70 -8.55 -10.73
N ARG A 56 19.91 -8.09 -10.40
CA ARG A 56 20.55 -8.37 -9.10
C ARG A 56 19.70 -7.85 -7.93
N MET A 57 19.36 -6.56 -7.95
CA MET A 57 18.52 -5.94 -6.91
C MET A 57 17.19 -6.69 -6.73
N LYS A 58 16.53 -7.06 -7.82
CA LYS A 58 15.26 -7.79 -7.77
C LYS A 58 15.42 -9.18 -7.14
N ALA A 59 16.50 -9.89 -7.47
CA ALA A 59 16.80 -11.19 -6.88
C ALA A 59 17.09 -11.09 -5.38
N ASP A 60 17.83 -10.07 -4.94
CA ASP A 60 18.13 -9.85 -3.53
C ASP A 60 16.86 -9.57 -2.72
N VAL A 61 15.98 -8.72 -3.26
CA VAL A 61 14.66 -8.47 -2.65
C VAL A 61 13.83 -9.74 -2.59
N ALA A 62 13.77 -10.53 -3.67
CA ALA A 62 12.99 -11.77 -3.73
C ALA A 62 13.48 -12.85 -2.74
N ARG A 63 14.77 -12.85 -2.40
CA ARG A 63 15.36 -13.76 -1.42
C ARG A 63 15.26 -13.27 0.03
N THR A 64 14.85 -12.03 0.25
CA THR A 64 14.75 -11.47 1.60
C THR A 64 13.62 -12.17 2.36
N ALA A 65 13.98 -12.94 3.38
CA ALA A 65 13.00 -13.62 4.23
C ALA A 65 12.15 -12.61 5.03
N ILE A 66 10.89 -12.96 5.31
CA ILE A 66 9.95 -12.09 6.05
C ILE A 66 10.54 -11.61 7.40
N PRO A 67 11.17 -12.45 8.24
CA PRO A 67 11.77 -11.98 9.49
C PRO A 67 12.87 -10.93 9.25
N ALA A 68 13.70 -11.13 8.23
CA ALA A 68 14.73 -10.16 7.86
C ALA A 68 14.11 -8.84 7.39
N ALA A 69 13.04 -8.90 6.60
CA ALA A 69 12.30 -7.71 6.18
C ALA A 69 11.67 -6.95 7.37
N LEU A 70 11.15 -7.67 8.37
CA LEU A 70 10.61 -7.06 9.59
C LEU A 70 11.70 -6.36 10.41
N VAL A 71 12.87 -7.00 10.56
CA VAL A 71 14.03 -6.38 11.25
C VAL A 71 14.52 -5.13 10.50
N GLN A 72 14.65 -5.20 9.17
CA GLN A 72 15.04 -4.05 8.33
C GLN A 72 14.03 -2.90 8.41
N THR A 73 12.73 -3.24 8.51
CA THR A 73 11.67 -2.25 8.70
C THR A 73 11.74 -1.62 10.07
N GLY A 74 12.14 -2.39 11.10
CA GLY A 74 12.25 -1.93 12.48
C GLY A 74 10.90 -1.92 13.20
N LEU A 75 10.86 -2.49 14.40
CA LEU A 75 9.62 -2.65 15.18
C LEU A 75 8.95 -1.32 15.51
N TRP A 76 9.70 -0.23 15.68
CA TRP A 76 9.13 1.09 15.96
C TRP A 76 8.32 1.65 14.78
N ARG A 77 8.70 1.34 13.53
CA ARG A 77 7.95 1.78 12.33
C ARG A 77 6.68 0.98 12.18
N ILE A 78 6.73 -0.32 12.49
CA ILE A 78 5.57 -1.20 12.50
C ILE A 78 4.60 -0.73 13.59
N ALA A 79 5.09 -0.54 14.82
CA ALA A 79 4.29 -0.05 15.94
C ALA A 79 3.71 1.35 15.65
N GLY A 80 4.54 2.27 15.12
CA GLY A 80 4.10 3.60 14.70
C GLY A 80 3.01 3.55 13.63
N GLY A 81 3.09 2.61 12.69
CA GLY A 81 2.04 2.37 11.70
C GLY A 81 0.72 1.92 12.32
N PHE A 82 0.77 0.98 13.26
CA PHE A 82 -0.43 0.54 14.00
C PHE A 82 -1.02 1.66 14.87
N ILE A 83 -0.18 2.44 15.54
CA ILE A 83 -0.59 3.59 16.35
C ILE A 83 -1.25 4.65 15.46
N LEU A 84 -0.63 4.99 14.33
CA LEU A 84 -1.21 5.93 13.37
C LEU A 84 -2.55 5.43 12.84
N TYR A 85 -2.65 4.15 12.48
CA TYR A 85 -3.90 3.55 12.04
C TYR A 85 -4.99 3.65 13.12
N ALA A 86 -4.67 3.30 14.37
CA ALA A 86 -5.62 3.39 15.48
C ALA A 86 -6.07 4.84 15.74
N ALA A 87 -5.15 5.80 15.66
CA ALA A 87 -5.44 7.22 15.81
C ALA A 87 -6.36 7.74 14.69
N LEU A 88 -6.08 7.37 13.43
CA LEU A 88 -6.93 7.73 12.29
C LEU A 88 -8.31 7.08 12.39
N MET A 89 -8.38 5.84 12.88
CA MET A 89 -9.65 5.14 13.10
C MET A 89 -10.49 5.83 14.18
N ALA A 90 -9.88 6.18 15.32
CA ALA A 90 -10.58 6.88 16.40
C ALA A 90 -10.99 8.31 16.04
N GLY A 91 -10.20 9.00 15.20
CA GLY A 91 -10.47 10.36 14.74
C GLY A 91 -11.31 10.44 13.45
N HIS A 92 -11.71 9.31 12.87
CA HIS A 92 -12.29 9.26 11.54
C HIS A 92 -13.58 10.10 11.44
N ASP A 93 -14.51 9.93 12.37
CA ASP A 93 -15.77 10.69 12.42
C ASP A 93 -15.52 12.19 12.57
N TRP A 94 -14.54 12.55 13.41
CA TRP A 94 -14.23 13.94 13.68
C TRP A 94 -13.60 14.65 12.49
N VAL A 95 -12.74 13.96 11.73
CA VAL A 95 -12.03 14.55 10.58
C VAL A 95 -12.83 14.44 9.27
N ILE A 96 -13.45 13.28 9.04
CA ILE A 96 -14.07 12.91 7.74
C ILE A 96 -15.59 13.02 7.80
N GLY A 97 -16.19 13.06 9.00
CA GLY A 97 -17.63 13.25 9.19
C GLY A 97 -18.46 11.98 9.02
N VAL A 98 -17.83 10.80 8.93
CA VAL A 98 -18.52 9.51 8.76
C VAL A 98 -17.92 8.43 9.66
N ALA A 99 -18.74 7.50 10.14
CA ALA A 99 -18.30 6.36 10.93
C ALA A 99 -17.37 5.44 10.10
N PRO A 100 -16.21 5.01 10.62
CA PRO A 100 -15.27 4.17 9.88
C PRO A 100 -15.67 2.69 9.83
N LEU A 101 -16.50 2.24 10.77
CA LEU A 101 -17.11 0.92 10.82
C LEU A 101 -18.62 1.17 10.76
N GLY A 102 -19.31 0.55 9.81
CA GLY A 102 -20.69 0.89 9.43
C GLY A 102 -21.62 1.14 10.62
N GLY A 103 -22.35 2.26 10.55
CA GLY A 103 -23.55 2.51 11.34
C GLY A 103 -24.79 1.97 10.64
#